data_AF-A0A0L0FBI1-F1
#
_entry.id   AF-A0A0L0FBI1-F1
#
_cell.length_a   1.000
_cell.length_b   1.000
_cell.length_c   1.000
_cell.angle_alpha   90.00
_cell.angle_beta   90.00
_cell.angle_gamma   90.00
#
_symmetry.space_group_name_H-M   'P 1'
#
loop_
_entity.id
_entity.type
_entity.pdbx_description
1 polymer ?
#
loop_
_entity_poly.entity_id
_entity_poly.type
_entity_poly.pdbx_seq_one_letter_code
_entity_poly.pdbx_strand_id
1 'polypeptide(L)' 'MPTVSVSKDAFLKGIQHESMTDEQVDHLLFDFGLELDEVTSEKIQIEKEKGKEAAAASGASEEVLYKIDVPANR' A
#
# COMPACT_ATOMS: atom_id res chain seq x y z
N MET A 1 15.67 -5.13 -2.58
CA MET A 1 15.28 -3.85 -1.99
C MET A 1 14.41 -4.22 -0.79
N PRO A 2 14.73 -3.80 0.44
CA PRO A 2 13.80 -4.00 1.55
C PRO A 2 12.44 -3.37 1.23
N THR A 3 11.37 -4.14 1.41
CA THR A 3 10.00 -3.67 1.23
C THR A 3 9.43 -3.21 2.57
N VAL A 4 8.88 -2.01 2.59
CA VAL A 4 8.21 -1.42 3.77
C VAL A 4 6.73 -1.31 3.49
N SER A 5 5.91 -1.86 4.39
CA SER A 5 4.45 -1.75 4.33
C SER A 5 3.96 -0.60 5.20
N VAL A 6 3.20 0.33 4.62
CA VAL A 6 2.59 1.47 5.32
C VAL A 6 1.12 1.61 4.91
N SER A 7 0.25 2.08 5.80
CA SER A 7 -1.12 2.39 5.39
C SER A 7 -1.16 3.69 4.58
N LYS A 8 -2.04 3.74 3.58
CA LYS A 8 -2.23 4.90 2.69
C LYS A 8 -2.51 6.17 3.50
N ASP A 9 -3.39 6.08 4.50
CA ASP A 9 -3.72 7.22 5.35
C ASP A 9 -2.52 7.70 6.16
N ALA A 10 -1.73 6.78 6.74
CA ALA A 10 -0.54 7.14 7.49
C ALA A 10 0.54 7.77 6.59
N PHE A 11 0.70 7.25 5.37
CA PHE A 11 1.62 7.79 4.37
C PHE A 11 1.23 9.23 3.98
N LEU A 12 -0.02 9.43 3.55
CA LEU A 12 -0.54 10.75 3.15
C LEU A 12 -0.45 11.76 4.28
N LYS A 13 -0.78 11.35 5.51
CA LYS A 13 -0.62 12.18 6.70
C LYS A 13 0.85 12.54 6.97
N GLY A 14 1.77 11.59 6.78
CA GLY A 14 3.21 11.80 6.97
C GLY A 14 3.80 12.83 6.00
N ILE A 15 3.32 12.85 4.75
CA ILE A 15 3.72 13.85 3.75
C ILE A 15 2.84 15.12 3.77
N GLN A 16 1.93 15.24 4.73
CA GLN A 16 1.02 16.39 4.90
C GLN A 16 0.13 16.65 3.69
N HIS A 17 -0.38 15.58 3.06
CA HIS A 17 -1.28 15.65 1.92
C HIS A 17 -2.65 15.04 2.27
N GLU A 18 -3.75 15.64 1.81
CA GLU A 18 -5.11 15.16 2.13
C GLU A 18 -5.56 13.99 1.26
N SER A 19 -5.23 14.01 -0.03
CA SER A 19 -5.58 12.94 -0.97
C SER A 19 -4.61 12.87 -2.15
N MET A 20 -4.16 11.68 -2.52
CA MET A 20 -3.45 11.42 -3.79
C MET A 20 -3.98 10.13 -4.42
N THR A 21 -3.98 10.08 -5.75
CA THR A 21 -4.19 8.83 -6.48
C THR A 21 -2.94 7.95 -6.37
N ASP A 22 -3.09 6.66 -6.62
CA ASP A 22 -1.98 5.72 -6.49
C ASP A 22 -0.88 6.03 -7.52
N GLU A 23 -1.24 6.53 -8.71
CA GLU A 23 -0.29 6.98 -9.74
C GLU A 23 0.48 8.23 -9.31
N GLN A 24 -0.16 9.17 -8.62
CA GLN A 24 0.53 10.35 -8.10
C GLN A 24 1.52 9.96 -7.00
N VAL A 25 1.17 8.98 -6.17
CA VAL A 25 2.05 8.43 -5.15
C VAL A 25 3.24 7.70 -5.80
N ASP A 26 2.99 6.88 -6.82
CA ASP A 26 4.05 6.18 -7.57
C ASP A 26 5.05 7.16 -8.21
N HIS A 27 4.54 8.21 -8.89
CA HIS A 27 5.39 9.26 -9.44
C HIS A 27 6.21 9.99 -8.37
N LEU A 28 5.59 10.31 -7.23
CA LEU A 28 6.29 10.92 -6.10
C LEU A 28 7.39 10.00 -5.56
N LEU A 29 7.11 8.70 -5.39
CA LEU A 29 8.10 7.74 -4.92
C LEU A 29 9.28 7.62 -5.90
N PHE A 30 8.99 7.60 -7.20
CA PHE A 30 9.99 7.55 -8.26
C PHE A 30 10.94 8.76 -8.22
N ASP A 31 10.43 9.97 -7.99
CA ASP A 31 11.24 11.19 -7.86
C ASP A 31 12.23 11.12 -6.68
N PHE A 32 11.92 10.32 -5.66
CA PHE A 32 12.79 10.06 -4.51
C PHE A 32 13.64 8.80 -4.66
N GLY A 33 13.53 8.06 -5.77
CA GLY A 33 14.21 6.79 -6.01
C GLY A 33 13.68 5.65 -5.14
N LEU A 34 12.38 5.71 -4.82
CA LEU A 34 11.59 4.64 -4.20
C LEU A 34 10.64 4.06 -5.26
N GLU A 35 10.10 2.88 -5.02
CA GLU A 35 9.19 2.21 -5.96
C GLU A 35 7.92 1.74 -5.24
N LEU A 36 6.74 1.99 -5.82
CA LEU A 36 5.48 1.43 -5.32
C LEU A 36 5.31 0.01 -5.89
N ASP A 37 5.62 -1.00 -5.08
CA ASP A 37 5.58 -2.41 -5.51
C ASP A 37 4.15 -2.96 -5.58
N GLU A 38 3.38 -2.82 -4.51
CA GLU A 38 2.00 -3.33 -4.44
C GLU A 38 1.09 -2.41 -3.62
N VAL A 39 -0.13 -2.22 -4.11
CA VAL A 39 -1.25 -1.67 -3.35
C VAL A 39 -2.16 -2.82 -2.95
N THR A 40 -2.28 -3.09 -1.66
CA THR A 40 -3.05 -4.24 -1.14
C THR A 40 -3.90 -3.84 0.07
N SER A 41 -4.73 -4.76 0.57
CA SER A 41 -5.42 -4.66 1.85
C SER A 41 -5.62 -6.05 2.43
N GLU A 42 -5.91 -6.14 3.72
CA GLU A 42 -6.17 -7.43 4.37
C GLU A 42 -7.32 -8.19 3.68
N LYS A 43 -8.37 -7.46 3.27
CA LYS A 43 -9.47 -8.01 2.49
C LYS A 43 -9.03 -8.54 1.12
N ILE A 44 -8.23 -7.76 0.36
CA ILE A 44 -7.71 -8.18 -0.95
C ILE A 44 -6.84 -9.44 -0.81
N GLN A 45 -6.06 -9.52 0.26
CA GLN A 45 -5.17 -10.65 0.50
C GLN A 45 -5.95 -11.93 0.82
N ILE A 46 -7.00 -11.84 1.65
CA ILE A 46 -7.90 -12.98 1.92
C ILE A 46 -8.68 -13.38 0.67
N GLU A 47 -9.11 -12.42 -0.16
CA GLU A 47 -9.79 -12.71 -1.42
C GLU A 47 -8.88 -13.48 -2.38
N LYS A 48 -7.62 -13.07 -2.50
CA LYS A 48 -6.60 -13.75 -3.32
C LYS A 48 -6.33 -15.18 -2.82
N GLU A 49 -6.25 -15.41 -1.51
CA GLU A 49 -5.88 -16.71 -0.94
C GLU A 49 -7.04 -17.69 -0.75
N LYS A 50 -8.22 -17.18 -0.36
CA LYS A 50 -9.36 -17.99 0.10
C LYS A 50 -10.65 -17.73 -0.68
N GLY A 51 -10.61 -16.81 -1.64
CA GLY A 51 -11.76 -16.44 -2.47
C GLY A 51 -12.66 -15.38 -1.84
N LYS A 52 -13.57 -14.85 -2.67
CA LYS A 52 -14.45 -13.71 -2.34
C LYS A 52 -15.37 -13.96 -1.15
N GLU A 53 -15.93 -15.17 -1.03
CA GLU A 53 -16.87 -15.50 0.04
C GLU A 53 -16.17 -15.50 1.42
N ALA A 54 -14.94 -15.97 1.48
CA ALA A 54 -14.14 -15.94 2.71
C ALA A 54 -13.74 -14.51 3.11
N ALA A 55 -13.43 -13.65 2.14
CA ALA A 55 -13.13 -12.23 2.40
C ALA A 55 -14.35 -11.43 2.86
N ALA A 56 -15.54 -11.76 2.37
CA ALA A 56 -16.79 -11.14 2.83
C ALA A 56 -17.17 -11.59 4.24
N ALA A 57 -16.86 -12.85 4.61
CA ALA A 57 -17.18 -13.42 5.92
C ALA A 57 -16.12 -13.14 6.99
N SER A 58 -14.91 -12.70 6.63
CA SER A 58 -13.79 -12.54 7.58
C SER A 58 -13.86 -11.25 8.40
N GLY A 59 -14.65 -10.25 7.99
CA GLY A 59 -14.65 -8.92 8.62
C GLY A 59 -13.30 -8.21 8.53
N ALA A 60 -12.48 -8.56 7.53
CA ALA A 60 -11.13 -8.04 7.36
C ALA A 60 -11.10 -6.56 7.00
N SER A 61 -9.99 -5.91 7.38
CA SER A 61 -9.81 -4.48 7.12
C SER A 61 -9.72 -4.19 5.62
N GLU A 62 -10.46 -3.16 5.19
CA GLU A 62 -10.36 -2.58 3.85
C GLU A 62 -9.27 -1.50 3.76
N GLU A 63 -8.51 -1.29 4.83
CA GLU A 63 -7.42 -0.32 4.87
C GLU A 63 -6.38 -0.63 3.78
N VAL A 64 -6.13 0.37 2.94
CA VAL A 64 -5.17 0.26 1.83
C VAL A 64 -3.76 0.37 2.37
N LEU A 65 -2.93 -0.60 2.02
CA LEU A 65 -1.52 -0.72 2.36
C LEU A 65 -0.68 -0.53 1.10
N TYR A 66 0.32 0.35 1.20
CA TYR A 66 1.37 0.53 0.21
C TYR A 66 2.58 -0.29 0.61
N LYS A 67 3.02 -1.17 -0.30
CA LYS A 67 4.33 -1.82 -0.23
C LYS A 67 5.30 -0.99 -1.05
N ILE A 68 6.27 -0.40 -0.38
CA ILE A 68 7.24 0.50 -0.98
C ILE A 68 8.60 -0.17 -0.91
N ASP A 69 9.26 -0.31 -2.05
CA ASP A 69 10.61 -0.80 -2.14
C ASP A 69 11.62 0.32 -1.92
N VAL A 70 12.50 0.10 -0.96
CA VAL A 70 13.52 1.06 -0.53
C VAL A 70 14.90 0.53 -0.95
N PRO A 71 15.77 1.37 -1.54
CA PRO A 71 17.17 1.00 -1.78
C PRO A 71 17.88 0.63 -0.47
N ALA A 72 18.61 -0.49 -0.46
CA ALA A 72 19.22 -1.03 0.77
C ALA A 72 20.31 -0.13 1.42
N ASN A 73 20.69 0.95 0.75
CA ASN A 73 21.70 1.92 1.19
C ASN A 73 21.10 3.23 1.73
N ARG A 74 19.78 3.28 1.95
CA ARG A 74 19.05 4.44 2.49
C ARG A 74 18.24 4.08 3.73
#